data_AF-A0A6C0AJL3-F1
#
_entry.id   AF-A0A6C0AJL3-F1
#
_cell.length_a   1.000
_cell.length_b   1.000
_cell.length_c   1.000
_cell.angle_alpha   90.00
_cell.angle_beta   90.00
_cell.angle_gamma   90.00
#
_symmetry.space_group_name_H-M   'P 1'
#
loop_
_entity.id
_entity.type
_entity.pdbx_description
1 polymer ?
#
loop_
_entity_poly.entity_id
_entity_poly.type
_entity_poly.pdbx_seq_one_letter_code
_entity_poly.pdbx_strand_id
1 'polypeptide(L)' 'MKFSLPITHVLSRGTPFFSFIIGLGLTVLVFHRNYDVVKTLGVPVHDVTNRVVKADGKCYRYRVEDAECEIPSSS' A
#
# COMPACT_ATOMS: atom_id res chain seq x y z
N MET A 1 40.36 -34.71 19.45
CA MET A 1 38.94 -35.10 19.37
C MET A 1 38.20 -34.02 18.58
N LYS A 2 37.85 -34.28 17.31
CA LYS A 2 37.25 -33.28 16.41
C LYS A 2 35.74 -33.54 16.37
N PHE A 3 34.97 -32.79 17.16
CA PHE A 3 33.51 -32.85 17.15
C PHE A 3 32.98 -32.11 15.91
N SER A 4 33.03 -32.75 14.75
CA SER A 4 32.24 -32.32 13.60
C SER A 4 30.80 -32.77 13.82
N LEU A 5 30.04 -31.98 14.57
CA LEU A 5 28.57 -32.08 14.61
C LEU A 5 28.05 -31.93 13.17
N PRO A 6 27.17 -32.82 12.68
CA PRO A 6 26.57 -32.67 11.36
C PRO A 6 25.59 -31.48 11.40
N ILE A 7 26.10 -30.29 11.08
CA ILE A 7 25.38 -29.00 11.08
C ILE A 7 24.06 -29.11 10.29
N THR A 8 24.04 -29.94 9.25
CA THR A 8 22.87 -30.27 8.42
C THR A 8 21.72 -30.90 9.20
N HIS A 9 22.01 -31.78 10.18
CA HIS A 9 21.00 -32.44 10.99
C HIS A 9 20.35 -31.48 12.00
N VAL A 10 21.14 -30.55 12.54
CA VAL A 10 20.65 -29.49 13.44
C VAL A 10 19.77 -28.50 12.66
N LEU A 11 20.21 -28.09 11.46
CA LEU A 11 19.42 -27.24 10.56
C LEU A 11 18.09 -27.90 10.17
N SER A 12 18.12 -29.18 9.76
CA SER A 12 16.89 -29.90 9.37
C SER A 12 15.86 -29.99 10.49
N ARG A 13 16.30 -30.09 11.74
CA ARG A 13 15.41 -30.15 12.91
C ARG A 13 14.89 -28.76 13.31
N GLY A 14 15.66 -27.71 13.02
CA GLY A 14 15.32 -26.32 13.28
C GLY A 14 14.50 -25.64 12.18
N THR A 15 14.38 -26.25 10.99
CA THR A 15 13.62 -25.72 9.84
C THR A 15 12.27 -25.11 10.21
N PRO A 16 11.35 -25.79 10.94
CA PRO A 16 10.04 -25.18 11.24
C PRO A 16 10.14 -23.91 12.09
N PHE A 17 11.10 -23.84 13.02
CA PHE A 17 11.32 -22.66 13.86
C PHE A 17 11.85 -21.48 13.02
N PHE A 18 12.87 -21.72 12.18
CA PHE A 18 13.41 -20.67 11.33
C PHE A 18 12.40 -20.19 10.28
N SER A 19 11.63 -21.10 9.68
CA SER A 19 10.55 -20.75 8.76
C SER A 19 9.49 -19.85 9.42
N PHE A 20 9.14 -20.12 10.68
CA PHE A 20 8.22 -19.27 11.44
C PHE A 20 8.78 -17.87 11.68
N ILE A 21 10.03 -17.76 12.14
CA ILE A 21 10.68 -16.46 12.40
C ILE A 21 10.81 -15.64 11.12
N ILE A 22 11.19 -16.27 10.01
CA ILE A 22 11.31 -15.59 8.71
C ILE A 22 9.93 -15.11 8.23
N GLY A 23 8.91 -15.96 8.31
CA GLY A 23 7.54 -15.58 7.92
C GLY A 23 6.97 -14.44 8.77
N LEU A 24 7.19 -14.50 10.09
CA LEU A 24 6.78 -13.45 11.02
C LEU A 24 7.53 -12.14 10.75
N GLY A 25 8.84 -12.21 10.49
CA GLY A 25 9.65 -11.05 10.12
C GLY A 25 9.15 -10.37 8.85
N LEU A 26 8.83 -11.14 7.80
CA LEU A 26 8.26 -10.60 6.56
C LEU A 26 6.90 -9.93 6.80
N THR A 27 6.05 -10.56 7.62
CA THR A 27 4.73 -10.02 7.96
C THR A 27 4.87 -8.68 8.68
N VAL A 28 5.74 -8.59 9.69
CA VAL A 28 6.00 -7.34 10.41
C VAL A 28 6.54 -6.28 9.44
N LEU A 29 7.51 -6.61 8.58
CA LEU A 29 8.04 -5.62 7.61
C LEU A 29 6.95 -5.05 6.68
N VAL A 30 6.01 -5.88 6.22
CA VAL A 30 4.93 -5.43 5.35
C VAL A 30 3.90 -4.61 6.12
N PHE A 31 3.51 -5.06 7.32
CA PHE A 31 2.39 -4.50 8.08
C PHE A 31 2.80 -3.55 9.23
N HIS A 32 4.09 -3.25 9.41
CA HIS A 32 4.54 -2.35 10.50
C HIS A 32 4.04 -0.91 10.32
N ARG A 33 3.71 -0.52 9.09
CA ARG A 33 3.35 0.86 8.76
C ARG A 33 1.87 0.93 8.44
N ASN A 34 1.16 1.78 9.17
CA ASN A 34 -0.17 2.22 8.79
C ASN A 34 -0.02 3.04 7.51
N TYR A 35 -0.38 2.44 6.37
CA TYR A 35 -0.48 3.16 5.12
C TYR A 35 -1.88 3.72 5.01
N ASP A 36 -1.99 5.05 4.96
CA ASP A 36 -3.25 5.69 4.63
C ASP A 36 -3.31 5.86 3.10
N VAL A 37 -4.37 5.33 2.49
CA VAL A 37 -4.58 5.43 1.05
C VAL A 37 -5.44 6.66 0.78
N VAL A 38 -4.77 7.79 0.60
CA VAL A 38 -5.46 9.04 0.27
C VAL A 38 -5.71 9.12 -1.23
N LYS A 39 -6.96 9.25 -1.63
CA LYS A 39 -7.32 9.55 -3.03
C LYS A 39 -7.00 11.01 -3.32
N THR A 40 -5.97 11.26 -4.12
CA THR A 40 -5.60 12.60 -4.58
C THR A 40 -5.97 12.80 -6.04
N LEU A 41 -6.15 14.06 -6.46
CA LEU A 41 -6.31 14.38 -7.88
C LEU A 41 -5.05 13.95 -8.65
N GLY A 42 -5.23 13.25 -9.78
CA GLY A 42 -4.12 12.87 -10.67
C GLY A 42 -3.58 14.03 -11.51
N VAL A 43 -4.16 15.22 -11.38
CA VAL A 43 -3.83 16.44 -12.11
C VAL A 43 -3.73 17.59 -11.10
N PRO A 44 -2.76 18.51 -11.24
CA PRO A 44 -2.66 19.67 -10.37
C PRO A 44 -3.94 20.52 -10.36
N VAL A 45 -4.32 21.04 -9.19
CA VAL A 45 -5.55 21.85 -9.01
C VAL A 45 -5.57 23.07 -9.95
N HIS A 46 -4.42 23.72 -10.15
CA HIS A 46 -4.31 24.91 -11.00
C HIS A 46 -4.65 24.64 -12.47
N ASP A 47 -4.40 23.42 -12.94
CA ASP A 47 -4.68 23.00 -14.32
C ASP A 47 -6.16 22.67 -14.54
N VAL A 48 -6.87 22.28 -13.48
CA VAL A 48 -8.29 21.91 -13.54
C VAL A 48 -9.19 23.14 -13.36
N THR A 49 -8.87 24.02 -12.41
CA THR A 49 -9.74 25.16 -12.06
C THR A 49 -9.90 26.18 -13.19
N ASN A 50 -8.87 26.38 -14.01
CA ASN A 50 -8.89 27.37 -15.09
C ASN A 50 -9.34 26.80 -16.44
N ARG A 51 -9.58 25.49 -16.51
CA ARG A 51 -9.86 24.81 -17.77
C ARG A 51 -11.36 24.68 -17.99
N VAL A 52 -11.81 25.09 -19.18
CA VAL A 52 -13.14 24.79 -19.69
C VAL A 52 -13.03 23.56 -20.59
N VAL A 53 -13.70 22.47 -20.22
CA VAL A 53 -13.71 21.23 -21.00
C VAL A 53 -15.03 21.13 -21.74
N LYS A 54 -14.99 20.94 -23.05
CA LYS A 54 -16.18 20.68 -23.87
C LYS A 54 -16.44 19.18 -23.90
N ALA A 55 -17.55 18.74 -23.32
CA ALA A 55 -18.03 17.36 -23.35
C ALA A 55 -19.54 17.38 -23.65
N ASP A 56 -20.05 16.41 -24.42
CA ASP A 56 -21.49 16.29 -24.75
C ASP A 56 -22.15 17.57 -25.28
N GLY A 57 -21.41 18.35 -26.08
CA GLY A 57 -21.89 19.62 -26.63
C GLY A 57 -22.02 20.78 -25.63
N LYS A 58 -21.66 20.55 -24.35
CA LYS A 58 -21.69 21.54 -23.27
C LYS A 58 -20.27 21.90 -22.80
N CYS A 59 -20.13 23.07 -22.20
CA CYS A 59 -18.88 23.54 -21.62
C CYS A 59 -18.94 23.41 -20.10
N TYR A 60 -18.02 22.63 -19.51
CA TYR A 60 -17.91 22.42 -18.08
C TYR A 60 -16.71 23.18 -17.52
N ARG A 61 -16.91 23.87 -16.41
CA ARG A 61 -15.85 24.49 -15.62
C ARG A 61 -15.85 23.84 -14.23
N TYR A 62 -14.75 23.19 -13.90
CA TYR A 62 -14.60 22.49 -12.63
C TYR A 62 -14.07 23.46 -11.58
N ARG A 63 -14.68 23.45 -10.40
CA ARG A 63 -14.18 24.16 -9.22
C ARG A 63 -13.80 23.10 -8.20
N VAL A 64 -12.51 23.04 -7.86
CA VAL A 64 -12.01 22.14 -6.84
C VAL A 64 -12.26 22.81 -5.49
N GLU A 65 -13.03 22.15 -4.65
CA GLU A 65 -13.21 22.51 -3.23
C GLU A 65 -12.51 21.43 -2.41
N ASP A 66 -11.76 21.83 -1.37
CA ASP A 66 -11.20 20.91 -0.38
C ASP A 66 -12.35 20.38 0.51
N ALA A 67 -13.24 19.58 -0.08
CA ALA A 67 -14.31 18.93 0.65
C ALA A 67 -13.81 17.61 1.21
N GLU A 68 -14.04 17.37 2.51
CA GLU A 68 -14.06 16.01 3.05
C GLU A 68 -15.23 15.27 2.38
N CYS A 69 -14.94 14.61 1.25
CA CYS A 69 -15.92 13.76 0.60
C CYS A 69 -16.23 12.58 1.53
N GLU A 70 -17.32 12.65 2.28
CA GLU A 70 -17.96 11.45 2.80
C GLU A 70 -18.24 10.54 1.60
N ILE A 71 -17.51 9.44 1.47
CA ILE A 71 -17.76 8.46 0.41
C ILE A 71 -18.99 7.67 0.89
N PRO A 72 -20.21 7.87 0.35
CA PRO A 72 -21.31 7.01 0.72
C PRO A 72 -20.95 5.59 0.28
N SER A 73 -20.83 4.68 1.25
CA SER A 73 -20.71 3.26 0.98
C SER A 73 -21.93 2.84 0.16
N SER A 74 -21.71 2.30 -1.04
CA SER A 74 -22.76 1.68 -1.83
C SER A 74 -23.37 0.53 -1.01
N SER A 75 -24.61 0.72 -0.56
CA SER A 75 -25.49 -0.30 -0.01
C SER A 75 -25.77 -1.41 -1.01
#